data_AF-A0A4P2PYC1-F1
#
_entry.id   AF-A0A4P2PYC1-F1
#
_cell.length_a   1.000
_cell.length_b   1.000
_cell.length_c   1.000
_cell.angle_alpha   90.00
_cell.angle_beta   90.00
_cell.angle_gamma   90.00
#
_symmetry.space_group_name_H-M   'P 1'
#
loop_
_entity.id
_entity.type
_entity.pdbx_description
1 polymer ?
#
loop_
_entity_poly.entity_id
_entity_poly.type
_entity_poly.pdbx_seq_one_letter_code
_entity_poly.pdbx_strand_id
1 'polypeptide(L)'
;MVAEPSGERPAGLPDPGAPAVVPAPPAKAPSAAGPTVPVAREVVAVERAPNPRVYSKGRRVWIRSAPRAKAPWLGYLSIGGSVRLKSEEPVLDAAGCPAFYAVEPRGYVCVDGERATLDASDPMLEALRPHAPLVDRPLPYRYGESLGLKRLLDVKGFDAPAWPKWLHDRRHMTVRPRSSLAWTEEVDVGGSTWLWTADLTFAPKDKVKPYEPATFQGVHLTSELRLPLAFFRRKPRPKYRLTEDDQLSKTDAVWERLDWVGLTGASKKVGKSVYLETREEGRWVLARDAVVVKPRRSKTPWGRPIQRGGEAEAARPAAGEPRNTWIEIAALEGWLIAYEDDRPVFATLISAGRNGAEKPASEEPLVPPSTTPLGQYRVNRKWVTKTLITPHVNADDFIEAEVPWTQHFFSKYLLHAAYWHNNWGDGQSGGCVNLSPVDAKWLFHWTEPPVPEGWHAVQVARGDPSTRIVIHR
;
A
#
# COMPACT_ATOMS: atom_id res chain seq x y z
N MET A 1 52.12 -3.96 -42.89
CA MET A 1 53.01 -5.08 -43.23
C MET A 1 52.34 -6.35 -42.69
N VAL A 2 51.65 -7.08 -43.59
CA VAL A 2 52.00 -8.44 -44.09
C VAL A 2 51.75 -9.51 -43.03
N ALA A 3 51.06 -10.64 -43.22
CA ALA A 3 50.12 -11.20 -44.20
C ALA A 3 49.60 -12.52 -43.56
N GLU A 4 48.47 -13.06 -44.02
CA GLU A 4 48.19 -14.50 -43.87
C GLU A 4 49.24 -15.33 -44.63
N PRO A 5 49.35 -16.65 -44.38
CA PRO A 5 48.72 -17.55 -45.36
C PRO A 5 48.13 -18.87 -44.83
N SER A 6 47.25 -19.39 -45.68
CA SER A 6 46.66 -20.72 -45.82
C SER A 6 47.64 -21.88 -46.08
N GLY A 7 47.17 -23.11 -45.81
CA GLY A 7 47.65 -24.37 -46.42
C GLY A 7 46.88 -25.57 -45.84
N GLU A 8 45.84 -26.08 -46.51
CA GLU A 8 45.80 -27.21 -47.47
C GLU A 8 45.87 -28.63 -46.88
N ARG A 9 44.90 -29.47 -47.30
CA ARG A 9 44.79 -30.92 -47.05
C ARG A 9 45.73 -31.71 -48.00
N PRO A 10 45.94 -33.00 -47.73
CA PRO A 10 45.49 -33.98 -48.72
C PRO A 10 44.77 -35.21 -48.14
N ALA A 11 44.12 -35.94 -49.05
CA ALA A 11 43.17 -37.03 -48.87
C ALA A 11 43.82 -38.43 -48.79
N GLY A 12 43.06 -39.42 -48.29
CA GLY A 12 43.34 -40.86 -48.46
C GLY A 12 42.45 -41.78 -47.61
N LEU A 13 41.36 -42.30 -48.20
CA LEU A 13 40.51 -43.42 -47.75
C LEU A 13 41.22 -44.79 -47.97
N PRO A 14 40.80 -45.97 -47.41
CA PRO A 14 39.40 -46.39 -47.22
C PRO A 14 39.04 -47.22 -45.95
N ASP A 15 37.71 -47.28 -45.71
CA ASP A 15 36.93 -48.19 -44.84
C ASP A 15 36.90 -49.62 -45.46
N PRO A 16 36.69 -50.76 -44.74
CA PRO A 16 35.38 -51.10 -44.16
C PRO A 16 35.40 -51.97 -42.87
N GLY A 17 34.37 -51.88 -42.02
CA GLY A 17 34.14 -52.90 -40.98
C GLY A 17 32.89 -52.71 -40.14
N ALA A 18 31.78 -53.30 -40.60
CA ALA A 18 30.47 -53.34 -39.93
C ALA A 18 30.50 -53.94 -38.51
N PRO A 19 29.55 -53.55 -37.61
CA PRO A 19 29.51 -54.02 -36.23
C PRO A 19 28.92 -55.44 -36.11
N ALA A 20 29.56 -56.27 -35.29
CA ALA A 20 29.14 -57.62 -34.97
C ALA A 20 27.93 -57.64 -34.02
N VAL A 21 26.95 -58.44 -34.43
CA VAL A 21 25.75 -58.86 -33.71
C VAL A 21 26.13 -59.82 -32.58
N VAL A 22 25.62 -59.60 -31.37
CA VAL A 22 25.70 -60.56 -30.25
C VAL A 22 24.31 -61.19 -30.04
N PRO A 23 24.19 -62.53 -29.94
CA PRO A 23 22.91 -63.23 -29.90
C PRO A 23 22.27 -63.26 -28.50
N ALA A 24 20.94 -63.21 -28.48
CA ALA A 24 20.12 -63.43 -27.30
C ALA A 24 19.96 -64.94 -26.99
N PRO A 25 19.85 -65.35 -25.70
CA PRO A 25 19.45 -66.70 -25.31
C PRO A 25 17.91 -66.86 -25.26
N PRO A 26 17.38 -68.10 -25.27
CA PRO A 26 16.05 -68.41 -25.78
C PRO A 26 14.90 -68.25 -24.79
N ALA A 27 13.71 -68.10 -25.37
CA ALA A 27 12.41 -67.93 -24.73
C ALA A 27 11.90 -69.19 -23.99
N LYS A 28 11.22 -68.95 -22.85
CA LYS A 28 10.18 -69.82 -22.29
C LYS A 28 8.86 -69.04 -22.32
N ALA A 29 7.82 -69.63 -22.93
CA ALA A 29 6.45 -69.11 -22.99
C ALA A 29 5.59 -69.67 -21.82
N PRO A 30 4.30 -69.33 -21.72
CA PRO A 30 3.77 -68.13 -21.07
C PRO A 30 2.93 -68.46 -19.82
N SER A 31 2.76 -67.51 -18.91
CA SER A 31 1.68 -67.56 -17.91
C SER A 31 0.83 -66.30 -18.05
N ALA A 32 -0.46 -66.51 -18.24
CA ALA A 32 -1.46 -65.49 -18.52
C ALA A 32 -1.78 -64.66 -17.27
N ALA A 33 -1.66 -63.34 -17.40
CA ALA A 33 -2.41 -62.36 -16.62
C ALA A 33 -2.72 -61.16 -17.54
N GLY A 34 -3.99 -60.77 -17.59
CA GLY A 34 -4.59 -59.93 -18.63
C GLY A 34 -4.07 -58.49 -18.73
N PRO A 35 -4.57 -57.72 -19.71
CA PRO A 35 -4.05 -56.40 -20.04
C PRO A 35 -4.32 -55.41 -18.91
N THR A 36 -3.26 -54.91 -18.28
CA THR A 36 -3.33 -53.70 -17.48
C THR A 36 -3.43 -52.51 -18.41
N VAL A 37 -4.65 -52.03 -18.59
CA VAL A 37 -4.96 -50.73 -19.20
C VAL A 37 -4.15 -49.65 -18.45
N PRO A 38 -3.46 -48.73 -19.14
CA PRO A 38 -2.81 -47.62 -18.46
C PRO A 38 -3.91 -46.76 -17.82
N VAL A 39 -3.89 -46.68 -16.48
CA VAL A 39 -4.77 -45.80 -15.73
C VAL A 39 -4.44 -44.37 -16.14
N ALA A 40 -5.30 -43.82 -16.98
CA ALA A 40 -5.34 -42.39 -17.27
C ALA A 40 -5.42 -41.67 -15.92
N ARG A 41 -4.50 -40.72 -15.70
CA ARG A 41 -4.55 -39.80 -14.57
C ARG A 41 -5.90 -39.09 -14.65
N GLU A 42 -6.81 -39.50 -13.77
CA GLU A 42 -8.12 -38.89 -13.63
C GLU A 42 -7.89 -37.45 -13.16
N VAL A 43 -8.06 -36.52 -14.09
CA VAL A 43 -8.07 -35.09 -13.78
C VAL A 43 -9.37 -34.89 -13.02
N VAL A 44 -9.30 -34.89 -11.68
CA VAL A 44 -10.44 -34.58 -10.83
C VAL A 44 -10.98 -33.23 -11.29
N ALA A 45 -12.18 -33.25 -11.87
CA ALA A 45 -12.89 -32.05 -12.25
C ALA A 45 -13.24 -31.31 -10.96
N VAL A 46 -12.40 -30.34 -10.61
CA VAL A 46 -12.66 -29.40 -9.51
C VAL A 46 -14.00 -28.73 -9.82
N GLU A 47 -14.98 -28.87 -8.93
CA GLU A 47 -16.25 -28.15 -8.99
C GLU A 47 -15.96 -26.66 -9.15
N ARG A 48 -16.26 -26.11 -10.33
CA ARG A 48 -15.90 -24.73 -10.67
C ARG A 48 -16.82 -23.78 -9.92
N ALA A 49 -16.24 -23.00 -9.01
CA ALA A 49 -16.95 -21.96 -8.29
C ALA A 49 -17.63 -20.98 -9.27
N PRO A 50 -18.86 -20.50 -8.98
CA PRO A 50 -19.47 -19.42 -9.74
C PRO A 50 -18.56 -18.18 -9.68
N ASN A 51 -18.18 -17.67 -10.85
CA ASN A 51 -17.13 -16.66 -11.08
C ASN A 51 -15.70 -17.22 -10.85
N PRO A 52 -15.07 -17.81 -11.88
CA PRO A 52 -13.76 -18.43 -11.73
C PRO A 52 -12.68 -17.39 -11.36
N ARG A 53 -11.82 -17.75 -10.41
CA ARG A 53 -10.77 -16.87 -9.86
C ARG A 53 -9.40 -17.54 -9.90
N VAL A 54 -8.37 -16.72 -9.92
CA VAL A 54 -7.00 -17.13 -9.54
C VAL A 54 -6.78 -16.74 -8.10
N TYR A 55 -6.31 -17.70 -7.30
CA TYR A 55 -5.98 -17.53 -5.89
C TYR A 55 -4.47 -17.47 -5.70
N SER A 56 -4.04 -16.58 -4.82
CA SER A 56 -2.64 -16.36 -4.47
C SER A 56 -2.26 -17.13 -3.21
N LYS A 57 -1.24 -17.98 -3.35
CA LYS A 57 -0.59 -18.69 -2.25
C LYS A 57 0.71 -18.02 -1.82
N GLY A 58 0.99 -16.82 -2.32
CA GLY A 58 2.24 -16.11 -2.07
C GLY A 58 2.09 -14.65 -1.64
N ARG A 59 3.12 -14.11 -0.99
CA ARG A 59 3.22 -12.68 -0.65
C ARG A 59 3.22 -11.76 -1.87
N ARG A 60 3.57 -12.30 -3.04
CA ARG A 60 3.58 -11.54 -4.28
C ARG A 60 3.38 -12.42 -5.50
N VAL A 61 2.13 -12.56 -5.93
CA VAL A 61 1.77 -13.13 -7.24
C VAL A 61 1.54 -11.99 -8.22
N TRP A 62 2.45 -11.86 -9.19
CA TRP A 62 2.45 -10.72 -10.11
C TRP A 62 1.33 -10.78 -11.13
N ILE A 63 0.71 -9.63 -11.38
CA ILE A 63 -0.18 -9.40 -12.51
C ILE A 63 0.64 -8.69 -13.58
N ARG A 64 0.82 -9.37 -14.71
CA ARG A 64 1.69 -8.96 -15.81
C ARG A 64 0.88 -8.27 -16.91
N SER A 65 1.50 -7.32 -17.60
CA SER A 65 0.90 -6.62 -18.74
C SER A 65 0.70 -7.49 -19.99
N ALA A 66 1.44 -8.59 -20.08
CA ALA A 66 1.37 -9.59 -21.16
C ALA A 66 1.62 -10.99 -20.56
N PRO A 67 1.20 -12.08 -21.23
CA PRO A 67 1.37 -13.46 -20.73
C PRO A 67 2.82 -13.93 -20.89
N ARG A 68 3.77 -13.27 -20.22
CA ARG A 68 5.21 -13.55 -20.25
C ARG A 68 5.84 -13.20 -18.90
N ALA A 69 6.71 -14.05 -18.37
CA ALA A 69 7.27 -13.88 -17.02
C ALA A 69 8.00 -12.55 -16.80
N LYS A 70 8.68 -12.02 -17.84
CA LYS A 70 9.44 -10.76 -17.79
C LYS A 70 8.62 -9.51 -18.18
N ALA A 71 7.34 -9.66 -18.50
CA ALA A 71 6.51 -8.49 -18.86
C ALA A 71 6.41 -7.50 -17.67
N PRO A 72 6.29 -6.20 -17.93
CA PRO A 72 6.05 -5.21 -16.88
C PRO A 72 4.86 -5.60 -16.01
N TRP A 73 4.99 -5.40 -14.69
CA TRP A 73 3.90 -5.65 -13.76
C TRP A 73 2.89 -4.50 -13.80
N LEU A 74 1.61 -4.83 -13.69
CA LEU A 74 0.51 -3.88 -13.52
C LEU A 74 0.07 -3.83 -12.05
N GLY A 75 0.16 -4.97 -11.36
CA GLY A 75 -0.21 -5.13 -9.96
C GLY A 75 0.32 -6.44 -9.40
N TYR A 76 -0.12 -6.79 -8.20
CA TYR A 76 0.08 -8.13 -7.64
C TYR A 76 -1.00 -8.48 -6.63
N LEU A 77 -1.19 -9.78 -6.42
CA LEU A 77 -2.00 -10.35 -5.33
C LEU A 77 -1.09 -10.67 -4.14
N SER A 78 -1.61 -10.50 -2.92
CA SER A 78 -0.92 -10.88 -1.67
C SER A 78 -1.39 -12.26 -1.18
N ILE A 79 -0.89 -12.70 -0.02
CA ILE A 79 -1.30 -13.94 0.64
C ILE A 79 -2.83 -13.99 0.75
N GLY A 80 -3.43 -15.11 0.33
CA GLY A 80 -4.88 -15.33 0.42
C GLY A 80 -5.73 -14.46 -0.53
N GLY A 81 -5.10 -13.55 -1.27
CA GLY A 81 -5.77 -12.70 -2.24
C GLY A 81 -6.24 -13.50 -3.46
N SER A 82 -7.28 -13.01 -4.12
CA SER A 82 -7.78 -13.62 -5.36
C SER A 82 -8.33 -12.59 -6.32
N VAL A 83 -8.26 -12.88 -7.61
CA VAL A 83 -8.78 -12.01 -8.67
C VAL A 83 -9.62 -12.84 -9.64
N ARG A 84 -10.68 -12.23 -10.16
CA ARG A 84 -11.55 -12.86 -11.16
C ARG A 84 -10.82 -13.06 -12.47
N LEU A 85 -11.11 -14.16 -13.13
CA LEU A 85 -10.69 -14.40 -14.50
C LEU A 85 -11.50 -13.53 -15.46
N LYS A 86 -10.81 -12.96 -16.44
CA LYS A 86 -11.42 -12.35 -17.62
C LYS A 86 -11.70 -13.41 -18.70
N SER A 87 -10.90 -14.47 -18.73
CA SER A 87 -11.09 -15.64 -19.58
C SER A 87 -10.62 -16.89 -18.83
N GLU A 88 -11.38 -17.97 -18.96
CA GLU A 88 -10.99 -19.30 -18.48
C GLU A 88 -9.97 -19.99 -19.41
N GLU A 89 -9.76 -19.46 -20.61
CA GLU A 89 -8.79 -20.01 -21.57
C GLU A 89 -7.37 -19.53 -21.22
N PRO A 90 -6.45 -20.44 -20.86
CA PRO A 90 -5.07 -20.06 -20.59
C PRO A 90 -4.28 -19.80 -21.87
N VAL A 91 -3.27 -18.94 -21.76
CA VAL A 91 -2.14 -18.91 -22.68
C VAL A 91 -1.09 -19.88 -22.15
N LEU A 92 -0.97 -21.02 -22.82
CA LEU A 92 -0.05 -22.11 -22.46
C LEU A 92 1.39 -21.83 -22.93
N ASP A 93 2.34 -22.50 -22.26
CA ASP A 93 3.76 -22.59 -22.64
C ASP A 93 4.46 -21.26 -22.97
N ALA A 94 3.99 -20.18 -22.37
CA ALA A 94 4.64 -18.89 -22.52
C ALA A 94 5.86 -18.83 -21.60
N ALA A 95 7.04 -18.67 -22.20
CA ALA A 95 8.37 -18.69 -21.56
C ALA A 95 8.36 -18.26 -20.07
N GLY A 96 8.54 -19.25 -19.19
CA GLY A 96 8.66 -19.06 -17.74
C GLY A 96 7.38 -19.26 -16.91
N CYS A 97 6.29 -19.75 -17.49
CA CYS A 97 5.08 -20.16 -16.77
C CYS A 97 4.33 -21.27 -17.51
N PRO A 98 3.76 -22.27 -16.82
CA PRO A 98 2.96 -23.31 -17.49
C PRO A 98 1.66 -22.76 -18.10
N ALA A 99 0.97 -21.86 -17.41
CA ALA A 99 -0.26 -21.25 -17.91
C ALA A 99 -0.45 -19.83 -17.40
N PHE A 100 -0.64 -18.88 -18.32
CA PHE A 100 -1.08 -17.53 -17.97
C PHE A 100 -2.58 -17.39 -18.16
N TYR A 101 -3.27 -16.85 -17.17
CA TYR A 101 -4.69 -16.55 -17.25
C TYR A 101 -4.92 -15.04 -17.28
N ALA A 102 -5.81 -14.59 -18.18
CA ALA A 102 -6.23 -13.20 -18.22
C ALA A 102 -7.14 -12.89 -17.02
N VAL A 103 -6.88 -11.79 -16.31
CA VAL A 103 -7.60 -11.42 -15.08
C VAL A 103 -8.28 -10.07 -15.21
N GLU A 104 -9.28 -9.83 -14.37
CA GLU A 104 -9.97 -8.55 -14.31
C GLU A 104 -9.18 -7.46 -13.56
N PRO A 105 -9.31 -6.18 -13.96
CA PRO A 105 -9.92 -5.72 -15.22
C PRO A 105 -8.99 -5.94 -16.42
N ARG A 106 -7.71 -6.25 -16.18
CA ARG A 106 -6.67 -6.42 -17.19
C ARG A 106 -5.46 -7.18 -16.66
N GLY A 107 -4.63 -7.65 -17.60
CA GLY A 107 -3.35 -8.29 -17.32
C GLY A 107 -3.47 -9.80 -17.17
N TYR A 108 -2.36 -10.43 -16.82
CA TYR A 108 -2.19 -11.88 -16.82
C TYR A 108 -1.51 -12.34 -15.54
N VAL A 109 -2.03 -13.41 -14.94
CA VAL A 109 -1.40 -14.08 -13.79
C VAL A 109 -0.85 -15.42 -14.23
N CYS A 110 0.38 -15.73 -13.82
CA CYS A 110 0.95 -17.06 -13.97
C CYS A 110 0.34 -18.00 -12.94
N VAL A 111 -0.30 -19.08 -13.38
CA VAL A 111 -0.84 -20.15 -12.53
C VAL A 111 0.09 -21.35 -12.66
N ASP A 112 0.98 -21.51 -11.67
CA ASP A 112 2.01 -22.55 -11.62
C ASP A 112 1.69 -23.69 -10.64
N GLY A 113 0.56 -23.60 -9.92
CA GLY A 113 0.18 -24.54 -8.87
C GLY A 113 1.00 -24.38 -7.57
N GLU A 114 2.14 -23.70 -7.61
CA GLU A 114 3.01 -23.46 -6.45
C GLU A 114 2.67 -22.13 -5.76
N ARG A 115 2.63 -21.04 -6.52
CA ARG A 115 2.39 -19.67 -6.03
C ARG A 115 0.97 -19.21 -6.30
N ALA A 116 0.34 -19.72 -7.35
CA ALA A 116 -1.04 -19.41 -7.70
C ALA A 116 -1.79 -20.66 -8.18
N THR A 117 -3.06 -20.73 -7.84
CA THR A 117 -3.93 -21.88 -8.14
C THR A 117 -5.32 -21.41 -8.60
N LEU A 118 -6.03 -22.27 -9.31
CA LEU A 118 -7.46 -22.11 -9.62
C LEU A 118 -8.34 -22.88 -8.63
N ASP A 119 -7.74 -23.78 -7.85
CA ASP A 119 -8.44 -24.57 -6.85
C ASP A 119 -8.73 -23.71 -5.61
N ALA A 120 -10.01 -23.38 -5.42
CA ALA A 120 -10.48 -22.63 -4.27
C ALA A 120 -10.35 -23.40 -2.95
N SER A 121 -10.22 -24.73 -3.01
CA SER A 121 -10.09 -25.65 -1.87
C SER A 121 -8.64 -26.08 -1.61
N ASP A 122 -7.67 -25.47 -2.29
CA ASP A 122 -6.25 -25.79 -2.12
C ASP A 122 -5.84 -25.71 -0.63
N PRO A 123 -5.28 -26.80 -0.03
CA PRO A 123 -4.99 -26.83 1.40
C PRO A 123 -4.04 -25.73 1.88
N MET A 124 -3.08 -25.34 1.04
CA MET A 124 -2.16 -24.25 1.37
C MET A 124 -2.87 -22.90 1.32
N LEU A 125 -3.81 -22.71 0.40
CA LEU A 125 -4.65 -21.51 0.37
C LEU A 125 -5.50 -21.41 1.64
N GLU A 126 -6.17 -22.49 2.06
CA GLU A 126 -6.97 -22.53 3.29
C GLU A 126 -6.13 -22.16 4.52
N ALA A 127 -4.94 -22.76 4.65
CA ALA A 127 -4.01 -22.46 5.74
C ALA A 127 -3.53 -20.99 5.73
N LEU A 128 -3.47 -20.35 4.56
CA LEU A 128 -2.99 -18.97 4.41
C LEU A 128 -4.07 -17.90 4.64
N ARG A 129 -5.35 -18.23 4.51
CA ARG A 129 -6.45 -17.27 4.64
C ARG A 129 -6.44 -16.47 5.95
N PRO A 130 -6.20 -17.08 7.14
CA PRO A 130 -6.12 -16.33 8.39
C PRO A 130 -4.98 -15.30 8.44
N HIS A 131 -3.97 -15.46 7.56
CA HIS A 131 -2.81 -14.57 7.49
C HIS A 131 -2.94 -13.46 6.43
N ALA A 132 -4.04 -13.44 5.69
CA ALA A 132 -4.30 -12.39 4.71
C ALA A 132 -4.50 -11.02 5.39
N PRO A 133 -4.09 -9.91 4.74
CA PRO A 133 -4.34 -8.57 5.27
C PRO A 133 -5.84 -8.27 5.39
N LEU A 134 -6.25 -7.65 6.50
CA LEU A 134 -7.62 -7.18 6.73
C LEU A 134 -7.88 -5.86 5.99
N VAL A 135 -8.04 -5.95 4.67
CA VAL A 135 -8.12 -4.78 3.77
C VAL A 135 -9.38 -3.92 3.97
N ASP A 136 -10.37 -4.41 4.71
CA ASP A 136 -11.56 -3.68 5.13
C ASP A 136 -11.32 -2.81 6.36
N ARG A 137 -10.16 -2.88 7.01
CA ARG A 137 -9.84 -2.11 8.23
C ARG A 137 -8.83 -0.99 7.97
N PRO A 138 -8.87 0.13 8.70
CA PRO A 138 -7.81 1.16 8.66
C PRO A 138 -6.40 0.61 8.91
N LEU A 139 -6.29 -0.44 9.72
CA LEU A 139 -5.07 -1.18 9.99
C LEU A 139 -5.25 -2.63 9.53
N PRO A 140 -4.61 -3.06 8.41
CA PRO A 140 -4.72 -4.42 7.89
C PRO A 140 -4.13 -5.52 8.80
N TYR A 141 -3.28 -5.13 9.75
CA TYR A 141 -2.65 -6.01 10.72
C TYR A 141 -2.72 -5.40 12.13
N ARG A 142 -2.29 -6.16 13.14
CA ARG A 142 -1.89 -5.60 14.44
C ARG A 142 -0.46 -5.10 14.34
N TYR A 143 -0.15 -4.00 15.01
CA TYR A 143 1.14 -3.31 14.89
C TYR A 143 1.76 -2.97 16.25
N GLY A 144 3.09 -2.97 16.30
CA GLY A 144 3.84 -2.69 17.53
C GLY A 144 5.29 -2.36 17.27
N GLU A 145 5.90 -1.68 18.22
CA GLU A 145 7.32 -1.35 18.23
C GLU A 145 8.14 -2.54 18.73
N SER A 146 9.21 -2.87 18.02
CA SER A 146 10.21 -3.82 18.49
C SER A 146 11.02 -3.22 19.62
N LEU A 147 11.22 -3.99 20.69
CA LEU A 147 12.18 -3.71 21.77
C LEU A 147 13.58 -4.31 21.49
N GLY A 148 13.80 -4.77 20.25
CA GLY A 148 14.95 -5.60 19.86
C GLY A 148 14.60 -7.08 19.97
N LEU A 149 14.49 -7.75 18.84
CA LEU A 149 14.13 -9.17 18.79
C LEU A 149 14.75 -9.90 17.61
N LYS A 150 14.75 -11.23 17.72
CA LYS A 150 15.03 -12.15 16.63
C LYS A 150 13.74 -12.89 16.29
N ARG A 151 13.37 -12.85 15.01
CA ARG A 151 12.26 -13.63 14.47
C ARG A 151 12.69 -15.07 14.26
N LEU A 152 11.74 -16.00 14.36
CA LEU A 152 11.94 -17.43 14.17
C LEU A 152 11.08 -17.93 13.01
N LEU A 153 11.56 -18.95 12.29
CA LEU A 153 10.76 -19.60 11.26
C LEU A 153 9.79 -20.62 11.88
N ASP A 154 10.15 -21.15 13.03
CA ASP A 154 9.44 -22.18 13.77
C ASP A 154 9.53 -21.91 15.28
N VAL A 155 8.52 -22.38 16.02
CA VAL A 155 8.49 -22.35 17.49
C VAL A 155 8.35 -23.79 17.97
N LYS A 156 9.31 -24.25 18.79
CA LYS A 156 9.29 -25.60 19.32
C LYS A 156 8.02 -25.84 20.16
N GLY A 157 7.30 -26.92 19.86
CA GLY A 157 6.05 -27.26 20.53
C GLY A 157 4.80 -26.62 19.92
N PHE A 158 4.96 -25.89 18.80
CA PHE A 158 3.86 -25.42 17.97
C PHE A 158 3.91 -26.08 16.60
N ASP A 159 2.81 -26.71 16.20
CA ASP A 159 2.68 -27.35 14.89
C ASP A 159 2.22 -26.32 13.86
N ALA A 160 3.18 -25.54 13.34
CA ALA A 160 2.92 -24.60 12.26
C ALA A 160 2.93 -25.32 10.89
N PRO A 161 2.10 -24.89 9.92
CA PRO A 161 2.20 -25.40 8.56
C PRO A 161 3.63 -25.24 8.01
N ALA A 162 4.11 -26.26 7.31
CA ALA A 162 5.44 -26.24 6.68
C ALA A 162 5.44 -25.30 5.46
N TRP A 163 5.59 -24.01 5.70
CA TRP A 163 5.61 -23.00 4.65
C TRP A 163 6.81 -23.19 3.72
N PRO A 164 6.63 -23.05 2.39
CA PRO A 164 7.76 -22.95 1.49
C PRO A 164 8.69 -21.79 1.88
N LYS A 165 10.01 -22.02 1.81
CA LYS A 165 11.02 -21.02 2.23
C LYS A 165 10.88 -19.65 1.57
N TRP A 166 10.34 -19.59 0.36
CA TRP A 166 10.14 -18.35 -0.41
C TRP A 166 8.99 -17.48 0.13
N LEU A 167 8.15 -18.02 1.02
CA LEU A 167 7.01 -17.31 1.58
C LEU A 167 7.42 -16.39 2.74
N HIS A 168 8.53 -16.69 3.42
CA HIS A 168 9.05 -15.87 4.52
C HIS A 168 9.84 -14.65 4.03
N ASP A 169 9.76 -13.51 4.74
CA ASP A 169 10.76 -12.46 4.61
C ASP A 169 11.99 -12.81 5.44
N ARG A 170 12.97 -13.44 4.81
CA ARG A 170 14.23 -13.76 5.48
C ARG A 170 15.17 -12.56 5.61
N ARG A 171 14.78 -11.39 5.09
CA ARG A 171 15.48 -10.13 5.36
C ARG A 171 15.08 -9.66 6.75
N HIS A 172 15.99 -9.03 7.49
CA HIS A 172 15.67 -8.45 8.80
C HIS A 172 15.09 -9.48 9.80
N MET A 173 15.66 -10.68 9.84
CA MET A 173 15.33 -11.68 10.89
C MET A 173 15.73 -11.18 12.28
N THR A 174 16.75 -10.33 12.36
CA THR A 174 16.99 -9.47 13.52
C THR A 174 16.26 -8.16 13.28
N VAL A 175 15.34 -7.81 14.19
CA VAL A 175 14.58 -6.56 14.16
C VAL A 175 15.08 -5.67 15.28
N ARG A 176 15.59 -4.48 14.92
CA ARG A 176 16.17 -3.53 15.87
C ARG A 176 15.11 -2.88 16.75
N PRO A 177 15.49 -2.42 17.96
CA PRO A 177 14.67 -1.54 18.75
C PRO A 177 14.16 -0.35 17.93
N ARG A 178 12.91 0.07 18.16
CA ARG A 178 12.22 1.17 17.46
C ARG A 178 11.84 0.91 16.00
N SER A 179 12.22 -0.23 15.42
CA SER A 179 11.53 -0.73 14.23
C SER A 179 10.15 -1.22 14.63
N SER A 180 9.31 -1.52 13.65
CA SER A 180 7.96 -2.02 13.90
C SER A 180 7.77 -3.45 13.39
N LEU A 181 6.79 -4.13 13.97
CA LEU A 181 6.29 -5.42 13.52
C LEU A 181 4.81 -5.30 13.18
N ALA A 182 4.38 -6.13 12.23
CA ALA A 182 3.00 -6.39 11.90
C ALA A 182 2.70 -7.89 12.13
N TRP A 183 1.59 -8.22 12.79
CA TRP A 183 1.18 -9.61 13.04
C TRP A 183 -0.31 -9.83 12.85
N THR A 184 -0.66 -11.08 12.56
CA THR A 184 -2.04 -11.52 12.34
C THR A 184 -2.61 -12.16 13.59
N GLU A 185 -1.80 -12.97 14.27
CA GLU A 185 -2.24 -13.84 15.37
C GLU A 185 -1.26 -13.88 16.54
N GLU A 186 -1.77 -14.30 17.69
CA GLU A 186 -1.00 -14.56 18.90
C GLU A 186 -1.17 -16.03 19.26
N VAL A 187 -0.08 -16.67 19.64
CA VAL A 187 -0.03 -18.11 19.87
C VAL A 187 0.68 -18.37 21.20
N ASP A 188 0.04 -19.12 22.10
CA ASP A 188 0.63 -19.48 23.39
C ASP A 188 1.28 -20.87 23.32
N VAL A 189 2.58 -20.93 23.59
CA VAL A 189 3.40 -22.15 23.48
C VAL A 189 4.40 -22.20 24.62
N GLY A 190 4.38 -23.28 25.41
CA GLY A 190 5.37 -23.51 26.47
C GLY A 190 5.43 -22.38 27.51
N GLY A 191 4.30 -21.76 27.83
CA GLY A 191 4.20 -20.64 28.79
C GLY A 191 4.65 -19.28 28.24
N SER A 192 4.96 -19.17 26.95
CA SER A 192 5.29 -17.93 26.27
C SER A 192 4.28 -17.61 25.18
N THR A 193 3.96 -16.33 24.99
CA THR A 193 3.16 -15.88 23.85
C THR A 193 4.04 -15.43 22.69
N TRP A 194 3.74 -15.93 21.50
CA TRP A 194 4.40 -15.60 20.24
C TRP A 194 3.44 -14.85 19.32
N LEU A 195 3.97 -13.91 18.54
CA LEU A 195 3.25 -13.19 17.50
C LEU A 195 3.52 -13.86 16.15
N TRP A 196 2.48 -14.26 15.45
CA TRP A 196 2.59 -14.76 14.08
C TRP A 196 2.60 -13.57 13.12
N THR A 197 3.78 -13.21 12.63
CA THR A 197 4.01 -11.99 11.86
C THR A 197 3.40 -12.07 10.45
N ALA A 198 3.18 -10.91 9.83
CA ALA A 198 2.59 -10.79 8.49
C ALA A 198 3.38 -11.49 7.36
N ASP A 199 4.64 -11.87 7.62
CA ASP A 199 5.48 -12.66 6.73
C ASP A 199 5.68 -14.10 7.20
N LEU A 200 4.76 -14.58 8.03
CA LEU A 200 4.65 -15.95 8.51
C LEU A 200 5.83 -16.43 9.36
N THR A 201 6.53 -15.50 10.02
CA THR A 201 7.54 -15.82 11.03
C THR A 201 6.95 -15.63 12.43
N PHE A 202 7.70 -15.99 13.46
CA PHE A 202 7.31 -15.81 14.85
C PHE A 202 8.18 -14.75 15.53
N ALA A 203 7.57 -13.89 16.33
CA ALA A 203 8.26 -12.93 17.17
C ALA A 203 7.80 -13.08 18.63
N PRO A 204 8.69 -12.99 19.63
CA PRO A 204 8.30 -13.10 21.03
C PRO A 204 7.50 -11.86 21.46
N LYS A 205 6.30 -12.05 22.03
CA LYS A 205 5.36 -10.97 22.35
C LYS A 205 5.92 -10.00 23.40
N ASP A 206 6.66 -10.49 24.38
CA ASP A 206 7.31 -9.69 25.43
C ASP A 206 8.39 -8.72 24.88
N LYS A 207 8.81 -8.89 23.62
CA LYS A 207 9.72 -7.97 22.91
C LYS A 207 9.01 -7.02 21.95
N VAL A 208 7.69 -6.95 21.98
CA VAL A 208 6.90 -6.06 21.14
C VAL A 208 5.98 -5.23 22.01
N LYS A 209 6.08 -3.91 21.88
CA LYS A 209 5.15 -2.96 22.50
C LYS A 209 4.07 -2.58 21.49
N PRO A 210 2.80 -2.98 21.65
CA PRO A 210 1.73 -2.58 20.74
C PRO A 210 1.62 -1.06 20.63
N TYR A 211 1.33 -0.55 19.44
CA TYR A 211 1.06 0.87 19.25
C TYR A 211 -0.34 1.25 19.72
N GLU A 212 -0.47 2.48 20.22
CA GLU A 212 -1.78 3.05 20.54
C GLU A 212 -2.56 3.32 19.24
N PRO A 213 -3.84 2.90 19.15
CA PRO A 213 -4.66 3.18 17.98
C PRO A 213 -4.78 4.68 17.70
N ALA A 214 -4.52 5.07 16.46
CA ALA A 214 -4.81 6.40 15.97
C ALA A 214 -6.27 6.52 15.55
N THR A 215 -7.07 7.24 16.32
CA THR A 215 -8.52 7.40 16.11
C THR A 215 -8.90 8.69 15.40
N PHE A 216 -7.94 9.58 15.15
CA PHE A 216 -8.18 10.83 14.45
C PHE A 216 -8.77 10.59 13.05
N GLN A 217 -9.78 11.38 12.71
CA GLN A 217 -10.36 11.41 11.39
C GLN A 217 -10.53 12.86 10.94
N GLY A 218 -10.25 13.09 9.66
CA GLY A 218 -10.54 14.34 8.99
C GLY A 218 -12.04 14.53 8.75
N VAL A 219 -12.33 15.48 7.87
CA VAL A 219 -13.68 15.96 7.63
C VAL A 219 -14.05 15.72 6.17
N HIS A 220 -15.10 14.94 5.93
CA HIS A 220 -15.74 14.85 4.62
C HIS A 220 -16.56 16.12 4.39
N LEU A 221 -16.25 16.83 3.32
CA LEU A 221 -16.86 18.11 2.99
C LEU A 221 -18.12 17.88 2.18
N THR A 222 -19.18 18.61 2.51
CA THR A 222 -20.51 18.51 1.90
C THR A 222 -21.02 19.91 1.54
N SER A 223 -22.27 20.02 1.07
CA SER A 223 -22.94 21.30 0.86
C SER A 223 -23.05 22.12 2.17
N GLU A 224 -23.27 21.45 3.30
CA GLU A 224 -23.38 22.05 4.63
C GLU A 224 -22.00 22.26 5.27
N LEU A 225 -21.14 21.26 5.17
CA LEU A 225 -19.83 21.25 5.80
C LEU A 225 -18.75 21.71 4.82
N ARG A 226 -18.54 23.02 4.81
CA ARG A 226 -17.70 23.69 3.82
C ARG A 226 -16.52 24.45 4.42
N LEU A 227 -15.42 24.59 3.67
CA LEU A 227 -14.24 25.37 4.05
C LEU A 227 -14.58 26.87 4.25
N PRO A 228 -13.82 27.64 5.05
CA PRO A 228 -12.67 27.22 5.84
C PRO A 228 -13.03 26.46 7.13
N LEU A 229 -12.11 25.61 7.59
CA LEU A 229 -12.19 24.91 8.87
C LEU A 229 -11.02 25.33 9.79
N ALA A 230 -11.21 25.19 11.10
CA ALA A 230 -10.14 25.26 12.10
C ALA A 230 -9.97 23.90 12.78
N PHE A 231 -8.74 23.40 12.87
CA PHE A 231 -8.37 22.20 13.64
C PHE A 231 -7.49 22.53 14.85
N PHE A 232 -7.51 21.67 15.87
CA PHE A 232 -6.85 21.90 17.18
C PHE A 232 -5.78 20.85 17.53
N ARG A 233 -4.61 20.89 16.87
CA ARG A 233 -3.62 19.78 16.89
C ARG A 233 -3.03 19.34 18.25
N ARG A 234 -2.57 20.26 19.09
CA ARG A 234 -1.63 19.94 20.20
C ARG A 234 -2.27 19.65 21.55
N LYS A 235 -3.21 20.49 21.98
CA LYS A 235 -3.88 20.40 23.28
C LYS A 235 -5.24 21.09 23.19
N PRO A 236 -6.15 20.85 24.16
CA PRO A 236 -7.43 21.54 24.18
C PRO A 236 -7.26 23.05 24.15
N ARG A 237 -8.12 23.74 23.39
CA ARG A 237 -8.08 25.19 23.18
C ARG A 237 -9.38 25.83 23.65
N PRO A 238 -9.32 26.97 24.33
CA PRO A 238 -10.54 27.63 24.80
C PRO A 238 -11.47 28.05 23.67
N LYS A 239 -12.78 27.93 23.93
CA LYS A 239 -13.79 28.67 23.19
C LYS A 239 -13.91 30.08 23.77
N TYR A 240 -14.07 31.07 22.90
CA TYR A 240 -14.28 32.47 23.28
C TYR A 240 -15.71 32.92 22.93
N ARG A 241 -16.20 33.96 23.61
CA ARG A 241 -17.47 34.63 23.34
C ARG A 241 -17.25 36.15 23.24
N LEU A 242 -17.98 36.80 22.34
CA LEU A 242 -18.06 38.25 22.26
C LEU A 242 -18.91 38.79 23.41
N THR A 243 -18.39 39.74 24.17
CA THR A 243 -19.08 40.42 25.28
C THR A 243 -19.83 41.66 24.79
N GLU A 244 -20.66 42.24 25.65
CA GLU A 244 -21.37 43.50 25.36
C GLU A 244 -20.39 44.67 25.09
N ASP A 245 -19.25 44.72 25.79
CA ASP A 245 -18.18 45.71 25.58
C ASP A 245 -17.31 45.44 24.33
N ASP A 246 -17.80 44.63 23.40
CA ASP A 246 -17.13 44.27 22.16
C ASP A 246 -15.76 43.55 22.34
N GLN A 247 -15.53 42.97 23.53
CA GLN A 247 -14.33 42.21 23.89
C GLN A 247 -14.54 40.70 23.69
N LEU A 248 -13.43 39.95 23.64
CA LEU A 248 -13.46 38.48 23.55
C LEU A 248 -13.06 37.88 24.90
N SER A 249 -14.02 37.27 25.60
CA SER A 249 -13.77 36.58 26.87
C SER A 249 -13.64 35.07 26.67
N LYS A 250 -12.74 34.47 27.45
CA LYS A 250 -12.52 33.03 27.47
C LYS A 250 -13.70 32.36 28.19
N THR A 251 -14.17 31.23 27.69
CA THR A 251 -15.21 30.43 28.35
C THR A 251 -14.60 29.18 29.00
N ASP A 252 -15.37 28.50 29.85
CA ASP A 252 -14.94 27.23 30.45
C ASP A 252 -14.94 26.06 29.45
N ALA A 253 -15.65 26.22 28.32
CA ALA A 253 -15.66 25.24 27.25
C ALA A 253 -14.37 25.31 26.43
N VAL A 254 -13.94 24.13 25.95
CA VAL A 254 -12.78 23.97 25.09
C VAL A 254 -13.17 23.26 23.79
N TRP A 255 -12.35 23.44 22.78
CA TRP A 255 -12.18 22.52 21.66
C TRP A 255 -11.17 21.47 22.08
N GLU A 256 -11.52 20.19 21.98
CA GLU A 256 -10.61 19.13 22.40
C GLU A 256 -9.40 19.00 21.47
N ARG A 257 -8.38 18.27 21.91
CA ARG A 257 -7.24 17.98 21.05
C ARG A 257 -7.72 17.19 19.83
N LEU A 258 -7.35 17.66 18.64
CA LEU A 258 -7.74 17.13 17.32
C LEU A 258 -9.20 17.33 16.94
N ASP A 259 -9.97 18.14 17.69
CA ASP A 259 -11.26 18.63 17.22
C ASP A 259 -11.11 19.55 16.01
N TRP A 260 -12.25 19.84 15.41
CA TRP A 260 -12.39 20.86 14.38
C TRP A 260 -13.68 21.67 14.52
N VAL A 261 -13.72 22.85 13.91
CA VAL A 261 -14.93 23.67 13.78
C VAL A 261 -14.94 24.38 12.43
N GLY A 262 -16.14 24.56 11.86
CA GLY A 262 -16.33 25.41 10.69
C GLY A 262 -16.09 26.89 11.01
N LEU A 263 -15.51 27.64 10.06
CA LEU A 263 -15.32 29.08 10.19
C LEU A 263 -16.25 29.84 9.24
N THR A 264 -16.72 31.02 9.67
CA THR A 264 -17.51 31.91 8.80
C THR A 264 -16.63 32.63 7.78
N GLY A 265 -15.35 32.79 8.10
CA GLY A 265 -14.40 33.61 7.35
C GLY A 265 -14.24 35.02 7.93
N ALA A 266 -15.11 35.44 8.86
CA ALA A 266 -14.95 36.68 9.59
C ALA A 266 -13.88 36.54 10.69
N SER A 267 -13.30 37.68 11.07
CA SER A 267 -12.33 37.78 12.15
C SER A 267 -12.46 39.10 12.87
N LYS A 268 -12.06 39.12 14.14
CA LYS A 268 -12.05 40.30 14.98
C LYS A 268 -10.69 40.46 15.65
N LYS A 269 -10.14 41.66 15.57
CA LYS A 269 -8.89 42.02 16.26
C LYS A 269 -9.24 42.70 17.57
N VAL A 270 -8.80 42.14 18.69
CA VAL A 270 -8.92 42.72 20.02
C VAL A 270 -7.53 42.84 20.63
N GLY A 271 -7.08 44.08 20.82
CA GLY A 271 -5.70 44.37 21.18
C GLY A 271 -4.69 43.82 20.16
N LYS A 272 -3.80 42.93 20.61
CA LYS A 272 -2.78 42.25 19.78
C LYS A 272 -3.25 40.89 19.24
N SER A 273 -4.43 40.45 19.62
CA SER A 273 -4.96 39.12 19.29
C SER A 273 -5.96 39.20 18.14
N VAL A 274 -5.93 38.18 17.28
CA VAL A 274 -6.93 37.97 16.22
C VAL A 274 -7.77 36.77 16.60
N TYR A 275 -9.08 36.93 16.57
CA TYR A 275 -10.07 35.89 16.81
C TYR A 275 -10.82 35.60 15.52
N LEU A 276 -11.08 34.33 15.26
CA LEU A 276 -11.83 33.86 14.10
C LEU A 276 -13.23 33.50 14.57
N GLU A 277 -14.23 33.96 13.82
CA GLU A 277 -15.62 33.61 14.08
C GLU A 277 -15.88 32.17 13.58
N THR A 278 -16.48 31.36 14.45
CA THR A 278 -16.83 29.98 14.12
C THR A 278 -18.30 29.88 13.69
N ARG A 279 -18.67 28.77 13.07
CA ARG A 279 -20.07 28.45 12.76
C ARG A 279 -20.83 27.86 13.95
N GLU A 280 -20.15 27.61 15.08
CA GLU A 280 -20.85 27.38 16.34
C GLU A 280 -21.31 28.74 16.87
N GLU A 281 -22.61 28.87 17.10
CA GLU A 281 -23.26 30.14 17.40
C GLU A 281 -22.61 30.87 18.60
N GLY A 282 -22.23 32.12 18.38
CA GLY A 282 -21.61 32.98 19.40
C GLY A 282 -20.22 32.52 19.87
N ARG A 283 -19.60 31.53 19.19
CA ARG A 283 -18.27 31.01 19.55
C ARG A 283 -17.18 31.51 18.62
N TRP A 284 -16.05 31.83 19.24
CA TRP A 284 -14.86 32.34 18.60
C TRP A 284 -13.65 31.51 19.00
N VAL A 285 -12.62 31.55 18.16
CA VAL A 285 -11.33 30.89 18.40
C VAL A 285 -10.19 31.87 18.23
N LEU A 286 -9.17 31.79 19.08
CA LEU A 286 -7.96 32.59 18.91
C LEU A 286 -7.15 32.06 17.70
N ALA A 287 -6.85 32.91 16.72
CA ALA A 287 -6.29 32.49 15.44
C ALA A 287 -4.98 31.69 15.55
N ARG A 288 -4.08 32.05 16.48
CA ARG A 288 -2.81 31.34 16.71
C ARG A 288 -2.97 29.93 17.29
N ASP A 289 -4.15 29.61 17.83
CA ASP A 289 -4.45 28.32 18.44
C ASP A 289 -5.12 27.35 17.44
N ALA A 290 -5.51 27.83 16.26
CA ALA A 290 -6.18 27.07 15.22
C ALA A 290 -5.27 26.83 14.00
N VAL A 291 -5.28 25.60 13.48
CA VAL A 291 -4.79 25.32 12.14
C VAL A 291 -5.94 25.60 11.17
N VAL A 292 -5.84 26.69 10.41
CA VAL A 292 -6.89 27.10 9.46
C VAL A 292 -6.68 26.39 8.13
N VAL A 293 -7.59 25.48 7.80
CA VAL A 293 -7.60 24.74 6.53
C VAL A 293 -8.43 25.50 5.52
N LYS A 294 -7.77 25.96 4.45
CA LYS A 294 -8.39 26.67 3.33
C LYS A 294 -7.52 26.56 2.07
N PRO A 295 -8.10 26.65 0.87
CA PRO A 295 -7.30 26.62 -0.36
C PRO A 295 -6.30 27.77 -0.38
N ARG A 296 -5.02 27.50 -0.71
CA ARG A 296 -3.98 28.53 -0.81
C ARG A 296 -4.27 29.52 -1.91
N ARG A 297 -4.84 29.03 -3.02
CA ARG A 297 -5.24 29.83 -4.18
C ARG A 297 -6.76 29.80 -4.33
N SER A 298 -7.30 30.78 -5.05
CA SER A 298 -8.73 30.80 -5.42
C SER A 298 -9.05 29.95 -6.66
N LYS A 299 -8.03 29.40 -7.33
CA LYS A 299 -8.17 28.63 -8.57
C LYS A 299 -7.48 27.26 -8.48
N THR A 300 -8.04 26.29 -9.17
CA THR A 300 -7.47 24.94 -9.37
C THR A 300 -6.14 25.02 -10.11
N PRO A 301 -5.35 23.92 -10.14
CA PRO A 301 -4.11 23.86 -10.92
C PRO A 301 -4.26 24.08 -12.44
N TRP A 302 -5.49 24.11 -12.98
CA TRP A 302 -5.82 24.41 -14.38
C TRP A 302 -6.64 25.70 -14.53
N GLY A 303 -6.76 26.52 -13.48
CA GLY A 303 -7.28 27.89 -13.58
C GLY A 303 -8.79 28.05 -13.38
N ARG A 304 -9.53 26.99 -13.04
CA ARG A 304 -10.96 27.09 -12.66
C ARG A 304 -11.10 27.65 -11.24
N PRO A 305 -12.10 28.48 -10.92
CA PRO A 305 -12.34 28.93 -9.54
C PRO A 305 -12.68 27.75 -8.62
N ILE A 306 -12.10 27.70 -7.41
CA ILE A 306 -12.42 26.66 -6.42
C ILE A 306 -13.75 26.97 -5.76
N GLN A 307 -14.70 26.03 -5.84
CA GLN A 307 -15.99 26.11 -5.19
C GLN A 307 -15.86 25.77 -3.69
N ARG A 308 -15.80 26.78 -2.82
CA ARG A 308 -15.62 26.56 -1.37
C ARG A 308 -16.89 26.09 -0.64
N GLY A 309 -17.97 25.78 -1.36
CA GLY A 309 -19.26 25.26 -0.88
C GLY A 309 -20.45 25.89 -1.62
N GLY A 310 -21.64 25.28 -1.52
CA GLY A 310 -22.92 25.90 -1.92
C GLY A 310 -23.67 25.28 -3.09
N GLU A 311 -23.07 24.39 -3.88
CA GLU A 311 -23.79 23.65 -4.93
C GLU A 311 -24.01 22.20 -4.49
N ALA A 312 -25.19 21.65 -4.83
CA ALA A 312 -25.50 20.24 -4.60
C ALA A 312 -24.40 19.37 -5.21
N GLU A 313 -24.10 18.24 -4.58
CA GLU A 313 -23.12 17.27 -5.08
C GLU A 313 -23.43 16.98 -6.55
N ALA A 314 -22.65 17.56 -7.47
CA ALA A 314 -22.72 17.18 -8.87
C ALA A 314 -22.55 15.66 -8.90
N ALA A 315 -23.45 14.96 -9.60
CA ALA A 315 -23.38 13.51 -9.71
C ALA A 315 -21.94 13.12 -10.02
N ARG A 316 -21.38 12.13 -9.28
CA ARG A 316 -20.06 11.60 -9.59
C ARG A 316 -19.98 11.39 -11.10
N PRO A 317 -18.89 11.83 -11.77
CA PRO A 317 -18.72 11.60 -13.19
C PRO A 317 -19.03 10.13 -13.50
N ALA A 318 -19.70 9.89 -14.64
CA ALA A 318 -20.09 8.54 -15.03
C ALA A 318 -18.84 7.64 -15.04
N ALA A 319 -19.02 6.33 -14.77
CA ALA A 319 -17.91 5.40 -14.77
C ALA A 319 -17.15 5.47 -16.12
N GLY A 320 -15.91 5.96 -16.09
CA GLY A 320 -15.08 6.18 -17.28
C GLY A 320 -14.77 7.65 -17.61
N GLU A 321 -15.45 8.61 -17.00
CA GLU A 321 -15.11 10.04 -17.13
C GLU A 321 -14.01 10.45 -16.14
N PRO A 322 -13.08 11.34 -16.55
CA PRO A 322 -11.99 11.76 -15.68
C PRO A 322 -12.51 12.63 -14.53
N ARG A 323 -12.35 12.13 -13.29
CA ARG A 323 -12.73 12.85 -12.06
C ARG A 323 -11.88 14.08 -11.76
N ASN A 324 -10.78 14.28 -12.49
CA ASN A 324 -9.79 15.35 -12.27
C ASN A 324 -9.40 15.48 -10.79
N THR A 325 -9.11 14.35 -10.15
CA THR A 325 -8.78 14.35 -8.72
C THR A 325 -7.44 15.06 -8.47
N TRP A 326 -7.40 15.89 -7.43
CA TRP A 326 -6.15 16.48 -6.96
C TRP A 326 -6.13 16.73 -5.46
N ILE A 327 -4.91 16.83 -4.92
CA ILE A 327 -4.65 17.02 -3.49
C ILE A 327 -3.80 18.28 -3.33
N GLU A 328 -4.16 19.12 -2.36
CA GLU A 328 -3.35 20.23 -1.87
C GLU A 328 -2.80 19.90 -0.49
N ILE A 329 -1.50 20.13 -0.30
CA ILE A 329 -0.80 19.88 0.96
C ILE A 329 -0.04 21.14 1.35
N ALA A 330 -0.38 21.66 2.53
CA ALA A 330 0.38 22.70 3.20
C ALA A 330 1.31 22.04 4.22
N ALA A 331 2.56 21.81 3.80
CA ALA A 331 3.45 20.91 4.51
C ALA A 331 3.86 21.45 5.89
N LEU A 332 4.00 22.78 6.04
CA LEU A 332 4.40 23.39 7.31
C LEU A 332 3.21 23.69 8.22
N GLU A 333 2.05 24.03 7.66
CA GLU A 333 0.82 24.19 8.41
C GLU A 333 0.20 22.84 8.82
N GLY A 334 0.59 21.74 8.16
CA GLY A 334 0.25 20.38 8.56
C GLY A 334 -1.17 19.97 8.18
N TRP A 335 -1.67 20.39 7.02
CA TRP A 335 -3.00 20.01 6.54
C TRP A 335 -3.01 19.58 5.08
N LEU A 336 -4.05 18.83 4.72
CA LEU A 336 -4.34 18.34 3.37
C LEU A 336 -5.80 18.61 3.00
N ILE A 337 -6.03 19.00 1.76
CA ILE A 337 -7.37 19.07 1.14
C ILE A 337 -7.38 18.19 -0.11
N ALA A 338 -8.40 17.35 -0.25
CA ALA A 338 -8.66 16.56 -1.44
C ALA A 338 -9.81 17.19 -2.26
N TYR A 339 -9.67 17.19 -3.58
CA TYR A 339 -10.58 17.87 -4.50
C TYR A 339 -10.99 16.97 -5.66
N GLU A 340 -12.26 17.06 -6.05
CA GLU A 340 -12.78 16.56 -7.33
C GLU A 340 -13.09 17.76 -8.23
N ASP A 341 -12.41 17.84 -9.37
CA ASP A 341 -12.33 19.04 -10.21
C ASP A 341 -12.04 20.33 -9.40
N ASP A 342 -13.03 21.20 -9.18
CA ASP A 342 -12.90 22.46 -8.47
C ASP A 342 -13.50 22.45 -7.05
N ARG A 343 -14.01 21.30 -6.60
CA ARG A 343 -14.74 21.15 -5.35
C ARG A 343 -13.91 20.39 -4.30
N PRO A 344 -13.69 20.96 -3.10
CA PRO A 344 -13.05 20.24 -2.00
C PRO A 344 -14.03 19.20 -1.42
N VAL A 345 -13.58 17.96 -1.28
CA VAL A 345 -14.39 16.82 -0.80
C VAL A 345 -13.92 16.26 0.54
N PHE A 346 -12.70 16.59 0.94
CA PHE A 346 -12.15 16.14 2.21
C PHE A 346 -11.04 17.07 2.71
N ALA A 347 -10.96 17.25 4.02
CA ALA A 347 -9.91 18.04 4.67
C ALA A 347 -9.41 17.32 5.92
N THR A 348 -8.10 17.26 6.14
CA THR A 348 -7.53 16.63 7.33
C THR A 348 -6.21 17.27 7.76
N LEU A 349 -5.75 16.92 8.97
CA LEU A 349 -4.39 17.15 9.42
C LEU A 349 -3.45 16.04 8.93
N ILE A 350 -2.22 16.41 8.59
CA ILE A 350 -1.15 15.48 8.18
C ILE A 350 0.10 15.71 9.02
N SER A 351 1.02 14.76 8.99
CA SER A 351 2.38 14.97 9.48
C SER A 351 3.38 14.86 8.34
N ALA A 352 3.91 16.01 7.94
CA ALA A 352 4.98 16.13 6.94
C ALA A 352 6.35 15.77 7.56
N GLY A 353 7.41 16.01 6.80
CA GLY A 353 8.80 15.85 7.23
C GLY A 353 9.09 16.66 8.49
N ARG A 354 9.67 16.02 9.51
CA ARG A 354 10.01 16.69 10.77
C ARG A 354 11.00 17.85 10.63
N ASN A 355 11.77 17.90 9.54
CA ASN A 355 12.70 18.99 9.25
C ASN A 355 12.11 20.05 8.30
N GLY A 356 10.80 20.01 8.03
CA GLY A 356 10.11 20.97 7.17
C GLY A 356 9.92 20.49 5.73
N ALA A 357 9.89 21.44 4.78
CA ALA A 357 9.60 21.16 3.39
C ALA A 357 10.41 22.03 2.42
N GLU A 358 11.00 21.40 1.41
CA GLU A 358 11.93 22.02 0.48
C GLU A 358 11.71 21.58 -0.96
N LYS A 359 12.07 22.45 -1.92
CA LYS A 359 12.06 22.05 -3.33
C LYS A 359 13.22 21.09 -3.57
N PRO A 360 13.01 19.98 -4.29
CA PRO A 360 14.12 19.13 -4.73
C PRO A 360 15.15 19.94 -5.54
N ALA A 361 16.44 19.62 -5.39
CA ALA A 361 17.47 20.14 -6.28
C ALA A 361 17.23 19.68 -7.73
N SER A 362 17.65 20.50 -8.71
CA SER A 362 17.50 20.21 -10.14
C SER A 362 18.40 19.06 -10.61
N GLU A 363 19.50 18.81 -9.90
CA GLU A 363 20.39 17.67 -10.14
C GLU A 363 19.93 16.54 -9.20
N GLU A 364 19.54 15.43 -9.80
CA GLU A 364 18.92 14.22 -9.24
C GLU A 364 19.13 13.88 -7.75
N PRO A 365 18.13 13.22 -7.12
CA PRO A 365 17.21 13.82 -6.18
C PRO A 365 17.76 13.86 -4.75
N LEU A 366 18.54 14.90 -4.42
CA LEU A 366 18.83 15.25 -3.03
C LEU A 366 17.79 16.24 -2.51
N VAL A 367 16.81 15.69 -1.78
CA VAL A 367 15.97 16.46 -0.87
C VAL A 367 16.56 16.31 0.53
N PRO A 368 16.74 17.39 1.31
CA PRO A 368 17.36 17.30 2.62
C PRO A 368 16.70 16.24 3.51
N PRO A 369 17.48 15.51 4.33
CA PRO A 369 16.94 14.44 5.17
C PRO A 369 15.75 14.89 6.01
N SER A 370 14.70 14.07 6.06
CA SER A 370 13.48 14.34 6.81
C SER A 370 12.71 15.61 6.41
N THR A 371 12.90 16.13 5.18
CA THR A 371 12.06 17.19 4.61
C THR A 371 11.09 16.63 3.58
N THR A 372 9.90 17.24 3.47
CA THR A 372 8.91 16.89 2.43
C THR A 372 9.17 17.68 1.15
N PRO A 373 9.18 17.03 -0.04
CA PRO A 373 9.49 17.69 -1.29
C PRO A 373 8.33 18.59 -1.77
N LEU A 374 8.58 19.89 -1.86
CA LEU A 374 7.64 20.88 -2.42
C LEU A 374 7.54 20.70 -3.93
N GLY A 375 6.38 20.92 -4.53
CA GLY A 375 6.21 20.84 -5.97
C GLY A 375 4.86 20.28 -6.40
N GLN A 376 4.84 19.77 -7.62
CA GLN A 376 3.66 19.18 -8.21
C GLN A 376 3.99 17.77 -8.70
N TYR A 377 3.19 16.81 -8.28
CA TYR A 377 3.44 15.39 -8.47
C TYR A 377 2.17 14.67 -8.91
N ARG A 378 2.30 13.37 -9.15
CA ARG A 378 1.19 12.50 -9.48
C ARG A 378 1.33 11.17 -8.77
N VAL A 379 0.22 10.62 -8.28
CA VAL A 379 0.20 9.26 -7.73
C VAL A 379 0.46 8.29 -8.88
N ASN A 380 1.52 7.48 -8.78
CA ASN A 380 1.90 6.55 -9.86
C ASN A 380 1.90 5.06 -9.44
N ARG A 381 1.93 4.76 -8.14
CA ARG A 381 1.86 3.40 -7.60
C ARG A 381 1.15 3.43 -6.27
N LYS A 382 0.42 2.36 -5.98
CA LYS A 382 -0.31 2.20 -4.71
C LYS A 382 -0.14 0.78 -4.21
N TRP A 383 -0.06 0.63 -2.89
CA TRP A 383 0.01 -0.64 -2.18
C TRP A 383 -0.91 -0.61 -0.96
N VAL A 384 -1.74 -1.64 -0.79
CA VAL A 384 -2.56 -1.81 0.41
C VAL A 384 -1.68 -1.84 1.65
N THR A 385 -0.55 -2.56 1.59
CA THR A 385 0.54 -2.46 2.55
C THR A 385 1.90 -2.50 1.86
N LYS A 386 2.89 -1.80 2.41
CA LYS A 386 4.27 -1.82 1.94
C LYS A 386 5.24 -1.69 3.11
N THR A 387 6.13 -2.64 3.31
CA THR A 387 7.24 -2.47 4.26
C THR A 387 8.21 -1.41 3.76
N LEU A 388 8.50 -0.42 4.60
CA LEU A 388 9.50 0.61 4.37
C LEU A 388 10.78 0.24 5.10
N ILE A 389 11.91 0.53 4.46
CA ILE A 389 13.23 0.18 4.95
C ILE A 389 14.06 1.46 4.89
N THR A 390 14.59 1.87 6.05
CA THR A 390 15.59 2.93 6.14
C THR A 390 16.95 2.29 6.38
N PRO A 391 17.84 2.28 5.36
CA PRO A 391 19.14 1.65 5.49
C PRO A 391 19.98 2.27 6.60
N HIS A 392 20.76 1.46 7.31
CA HIS A 392 21.72 1.94 8.30
C HIS A 392 23.14 1.48 7.98
N VAL A 393 24.11 2.38 8.12
CA VAL A 393 25.53 2.03 7.96
C VAL A 393 25.99 1.27 9.19
N ASN A 394 26.60 0.10 9.00
CA ASN A 394 27.19 -0.75 10.07
C ASN A 394 26.21 -1.30 11.13
N ALA A 395 24.93 -1.39 10.83
CA ALA A 395 23.92 -2.04 11.69
C ALA A 395 22.74 -2.53 10.85
N ASP A 396 21.83 -3.30 11.44
CA ASP A 396 20.59 -3.67 10.73
C ASP A 396 19.74 -2.42 10.40
N ASP A 397 18.92 -2.52 9.37
CA ASP A 397 18.05 -1.43 8.91
C ASP A 397 16.93 -1.13 9.92
N PHE A 398 16.37 0.08 9.84
CA PHE A 398 15.09 0.39 10.49
C PHE A 398 13.94 -0.03 9.57
N ILE A 399 12.94 -0.69 10.17
CA ILE A 399 11.82 -1.28 9.44
C ILE A 399 10.50 -0.68 9.91
N GLU A 400 9.75 -0.08 8.98
CA GLU A 400 8.33 0.16 9.14
C GLU A 400 7.56 -0.96 8.43
N ALA A 401 7.10 -1.96 9.19
CA ALA A 401 6.51 -3.18 8.67
C ALA A 401 5.10 -2.95 8.12
N GLU A 402 4.84 -3.42 6.90
CA GLU A 402 3.50 -3.46 6.28
C GLU A 402 2.72 -2.13 6.39
N VAL A 403 3.39 -1.01 6.08
CA VAL A 403 2.80 0.34 6.16
C VAL A 403 1.55 0.44 5.29
N PRO A 404 0.37 0.70 5.88
CA PRO A 404 -0.89 0.66 5.14
C PRO A 404 -1.10 1.82 4.19
N TRP A 405 -1.93 1.59 3.18
CA TRP A 405 -2.53 2.62 2.32
C TRP A 405 -1.49 3.51 1.64
N THR A 406 -0.41 2.88 1.17
CA THR A 406 0.78 3.55 0.68
C THR A 406 0.61 3.99 -0.78
N GLN A 407 0.88 5.25 -1.07
CA GLN A 407 0.75 5.87 -2.39
C GLN A 407 2.04 6.61 -2.74
N HIS A 408 2.71 6.20 -3.82
CA HIS A 408 3.95 6.83 -4.26
C HIS A 408 3.71 7.99 -5.21
N PHE A 409 4.43 9.09 -4.99
CA PHE A 409 4.34 10.29 -5.82
C PHE A 409 5.69 10.85 -6.30
N PHE A 410 6.79 10.61 -5.59
CA PHE A 410 8.11 11.12 -5.97
C PHE A 410 9.26 10.38 -5.29
N SER A 411 10.24 9.86 -6.05
CA SER A 411 11.46 9.23 -5.50
C SER A 411 11.18 8.19 -4.39
N LYS A 412 11.52 8.47 -3.13
CA LYS A 412 11.21 7.63 -1.96
C LYS A 412 9.97 8.07 -1.18
N TYR A 413 9.35 9.18 -1.58
CA TYR A 413 8.28 9.86 -0.86
C TYR A 413 6.90 9.30 -1.19
N LEU A 414 6.11 9.16 -0.13
CA LEU A 414 4.84 8.45 -0.12
C LEU A 414 3.80 9.26 0.66
N LEU A 415 2.51 9.10 0.32
CA LEU A 415 1.40 9.30 1.25
C LEU A 415 1.08 7.94 1.86
N HIS A 416 0.92 7.83 3.17
CA HIS A 416 0.56 6.55 3.80
C HIS A 416 -0.02 6.73 5.21
N ALA A 417 -0.60 5.66 5.74
CA ALA A 417 -0.98 5.59 7.15
C ALA A 417 0.25 5.56 8.04
N ALA A 418 0.25 6.32 9.14
CA ALA A 418 1.22 6.14 10.22
C ALA A 418 0.49 5.60 11.46
N TYR A 419 0.79 4.34 11.81
CA TYR A 419 0.24 3.68 13.00
C TYR A 419 1.06 3.95 14.27
N TRP A 420 2.25 4.55 14.15
CA TRP A 420 3.22 4.68 15.25
C TRP A 420 3.16 6.02 15.99
N HIS A 421 2.29 6.95 15.60
CA HIS A 421 2.16 8.25 16.28
C HIS A 421 0.77 8.89 16.10
N ASN A 422 0.44 9.87 16.96
CA ASN A 422 -0.82 10.62 16.96
C ASN A 422 -0.65 12.15 16.86
N ASN A 423 0.46 12.61 16.28
CA ASN A 423 0.90 14.01 16.25
C ASN A 423 0.47 14.74 14.96
N TRP A 424 -0.81 14.60 14.58
CA TRP A 424 -1.35 15.18 13.35
C TRP A 424 -1.30 16.70 13.36
N GLY A 425 -0.89 17.30 12.25
CA GLY A 425 -0.69 18.74 12.11
C GLY A 425 0.72 19.20 12.45
N ASP A 426 1.56 18.37 13.06
CA ASP A 426 2.98 18.65 13.32
C ASP A 426 3.87 17.71 12.49
N GLY A 427 5.04 18.19 12.06
CA GLY A 427 5.99 17.42 11.26
C GLY A 427 6.64 16.29 12.06
N GLN A 428 6.53 15.05 11.57
CA GLN A 428 7.03 13.83 12.25
C GLN A 428 7.75 12.85 11.34
N SER A 429 7.45 12.87 10.03
CA SER A 429 7.89 11.82 9.12
C SER A 429 9.36 11.98 8.72
N GLY A 430 9.91 10.94 8.11
CA GLY A 430 11.18 11.01 7.36
C GLY A 430 11.09 11.78 6.04
N GLY A 431 9.97 12.47 5.78
CA GLY A 431 9.69 13.31 4.63
C GLY A 431 8.45 12.90 3.83
N CYS A 432 7.95 11.68 4.04
CA CYS A 432 6.62 11.26 3.56
C CYS A 432 5.50 12.16 4.13
N VAL A 433 4.29 12.03 3.58
CA VAL A 433 3.09 12.65 4.14
C VAL A 433 2.34 11.59 4.92
N ASN A 434 2.42 11.64 6.24
CA ASN A 434 1.72 10.70 7.11
C ASN A 434 0.27 11.17 7.34
N LEU A 435 -0.66 10.23 7.26
CA LEU A 435 -2.07 10.42 7.60
C LEU A 435 -2.48 9.45 8.70
N SER A 436 -3.59 9.75 9.39
CA SER A 436 -4.20 8.76 10.29
C SER A 436 -4.60 7.52 9.49
N PRO A 437 -4.64 6.33 10.11
CA PRO A 437 -5.04 5.11 9.40
C PRO A 437 -6.42 5.21 8.73
N VAL A 438 -7.38 5.88 9.38
CA VAL A 438 -8.74 6.07 8.84
C VAL A 438 -8.69 6.96 7.59
N ASP A 439 -8.02 8.11 7.69
CA ASP A 439 -7.92 9.07 6.58
C ASP A 439 -7.10 8.53 5.42
N ALA A 440 -6.00 7.83 5.72
CA ALA A 440 -5.14 7.20 4.72
C ALA A 440 -5.93 6.16 3.90
N LYS A 441 -6.75 5.33 4.57
CA LYS A 441 -7.58 4.33 3.91
C LYS A 441 -8.58 4.99 2.97
N TRP A 442 -9.34 5.98 3.47
CA TRP A 442 -10.30 6.70 2.64
C TRP A 442 -9.60 7.35 1.43
N LEU A 443 -8.51 8.08 1.68
CA LEU A 443 -7.76 8.77 0.62
C LEU A 443 -7.22 7.77 -0.40
N PHE A 444 -6.71 6.62 0.04
CA PHE A 444 -6.23 5.56 -0.84
C PHE A 444 -7.33 4.99 -1.73
N HIS A 445 -8.55 4.81 -1.26
CA HIS A 445 -9.62 4.35 -2.15
C HIS A 445 -10.18 5.47 -3.03
N TRP A 446 -10.10 6.72 -2.57
CA TRP A 446 -10.57 7.89 -3.31
C TRP A 446 -9.63 8.29 -4.46
N THR A 447 -8.31 8.19 -4.29
CA THR A 447 -7.32 8.59 -5.30
C THR A 447 -7.26 7.66 -6.50
N GLU A 448 -6.79 8.20 -7.61
CA GLU A 448 -6.56 7.54 -8.88
C GLU A 448 -5.06 7.23 -9.08
N PRO A 449 -4.70 6.07 -9.66
CA PRO A 449 -5.60 5.03 -10.16
C PRO A 449 -6.27 4.24 -9.02
N PRO A 450 -7.47 3.68 -9.23
CA PRO A 450 -8.04 2.74 -8.28
C PRO A 450 -7.17 1.49 -8.21
N VAL A 451 -7.10 0.87 -7.02
CA VAL A 451 -6.60 -0.51 -6.90
C VAL A 451 -7.77 -1.43 -7.19
N PRO A 452 -7.73 -2.27 -8.24
CA PRO A 452 -8.85 -3.12 -8.59
C PRO A 452 -9.20 -4.15 -7.51
N GLU A 453 -10.43 -4.67 -7.53
CA GLU A 453 -10.88 -5.72 -6.61
C GLU A 453 -9.88 -6.90 -6.61
N GLY A 454 -9.46 -7.31 -5.42
CA GLY A 454 -8.54 -8.43 -5.23
C GLY A 454 -7.06 -8.11 -5.42
N TRP A 455 -6.71 -6.96 -6.02
CA TRP A 455 -5.32 -6.53 -6.18
C TRP A 455 -4.80 -5.94 -4.87
N HIS A 456 -3.55 -6.26 -4.51
CA HIS A 456 -2.88 -5.68 -3.34
C HIS A 456 -2.05 -4.43 -3.70
N ALA A 457 -1.69 -4.29 -4.97
CA ALA A 457 -0.96 -3.15 -5.48
C ALA A 457 -1.29 -2.87 -6.93
N VAL A 458 -1.10 -1.62 -7.35
CA VAL A 458 -1.23 -1.18 -8.74
C VAL A 458 -0.10 -0.22 -9.10
N GLN A 459 0.34 -0.28 -10.35
CA GLN A 459 1.17 0.73 -10.99
C GLN A 459 0.40 1.35 -12.16
N VAL A 460 0.47 2.68 -12.27
CA VAL A 460 -0.06 3.44 -13.40
C VAL A 460 0.53 2.90 -14.70
N ALA A 461 -0.36 2.53 -15.61
CA ALA A 461 -0.09 2.23 -17.00
C ALA A 461 -0.48 3.42 -17.89
N ARG A 462 -0.07 3.36 -19.17
CA ARG A 462 -0.45 4.38 -20.16
C ARG A 462 -1.99 4.47 -20.25
N GLY A 463 -2.53 5.67 -20.07
CA GLY A 463 -3.97 5.94 -20.14
C GLY A 463 -4.70 5.86 -18.80
N ASP A 464 -4.06 5.41 -17.72
CA ASP A 464 -4.71 5.41 -16.41
C ASP A 464 -4.89 6.83 -15.87
N PRO A 465 -6.02 7.11 -15.19
CA PRO A 465 -6.15 8.32 -14.41
C PRO A 465 -5.17 8.29 -13.24
N SER A 466 -4.77 9.49 -12.80
CA SER A 466 -3.76 9.64 -11.75
C SER A 466 -3.99 10.95 -11.01
N THR A 467 -4.19 10.87 -9.69
CA THR A 467 -4.41 12.03 -8.84
C THR A 467 -3.18 12.94 -8.85
N ARG A 468 -3.40 14.24 -9.11
CA ARG A 468 -2.34 15.26 -9.00
C ARG A 468 -2.14 15.65 -7.54
N ILE A 469 -0.91 15.91 -7.14
CA ILE A 469 -0.57 16.38 -5.80
C ILE A 469 0.15 17.71 -5.93
N VAL A 470 -0.28 18.71 -5.16
CA VAL A 470 0.35 20.03 -5.06
C VAL A 470 0.82 20.20 -3.62
N ILE A 471 2.14 20.19 -3.42
CA ILE A 471 2.75 20.38 -2.11
C ILE A 471 3.38 21.77 -2.07
N HIS A 472 2.94 22.56 -1.11
CA HIS A 472 3.51 23.87 -0.82
C HIS A 472 3.96 23.99 0.62
N ARG A 473 4.68 25.07 0.91
CA ARG A 473 5.05 25.42 2.27
C ARG A 473 3.81 25.60 3.10
#